data_AF-A0A2S5DJ35-F1
#
_entry.id   AF-A0A2S5DJ35-F1
#
_cell.length_a   1.000
_cell.length_b   1.000
_cell.length_c   1.000
_cell.angle_alpha   90.00
_cell.angle_beta   90.00
_cell.angle_gamma   90.00
#
_symmetry.space_group_name_H-M   'P 1'
#
loop_
_entity.id
_entity.type
_entity.pdbx_description
1 polymer ?
#
loop_
_entity_poly.entity_id
_entity_poly.type
_entity_poly.pdbx_seq_one_letter_code
_entity_poly.pdbx_strand_id
1 'polypeptide(L)'
;MITLSPPPRRASGETDAPPQLNEEQRRSQISSGHRLIRLVRQKRFHLYSKAEFHTRAVRLPADYWLHHFVPALRAGMNETMAQRLSAAVARARRNAGLYGVAKPDVAEFIAEAFFDNWWFKAKEDNMSRVTLRDRVRELIAQGKPIRLHLPILSRKPFSPVKNRGPLPDLAELHTLARCAEAAQVIHALSPTGCQFVILADGFKYNRACRTPDAFVAAYQDGLRYWIEQLGIGDIVKLENYEQWVTAGIPAALAEERTRRYQTHCLALEERYGEHFDADELDEGMAALERLDDVGGQLSFTFWSVVGSVYYEELFALAETDSFADRHYGDEVQQLYIAYLSSLHRNLAEYRFQGLHLPMLGYFPPERTRELFRALRRRAWEAAIRYVAISLTDRDLDVVRRIDGDAIKLTIHGKKGEVHFLSATKQDVNMTAQHCCGGVAASAEGAKLTFRYRLERESLGEVPVLIERLPDTAFYREKYGALHALQKLDQPICYASAAELAGNGLMHTLLLRKG
;
A
#
# COMPACT_ATOMS: atom_id res chain seq x y z
N MET A 1 45.64 13.78 -22.35
CA MET A 1 45.20 12.43 -22.78
C MET A 1 45.54 11.46 -21.67
N ILE A 2 44.56 11.10 -20.85
CA ILE A 2 44.70 10.11 -19.79
C ILE A 2 43.82 8.93 -20.22
N THR A 3 44.46 7.82 -20.58
CA THR A 3 43.82 6.56 -20.98
C THR A 3 43.23 5.89 -19.74
N LEU A 4 41.90 5.90 -19.64
CA LEU A 4 41.16 5.12 -18.65
C LEU A 4 41.04 3.67 -19.15
N SER A 5 41.58 2.72 -18.38
CA SER A 5 41.43 1.29 -18.62
C SER A 5 39.95 0.89 -18.59
N PRO A 6 39.49 -0.04 -19.45
CA PRO A 6 38.12 -0.53 -19.41
C PRO A 6 37.90 -1.35 -18.12
N PRO A 7 36.66 -1.36 -17.58
CA PRO A 7 36.35 -2.15 -16.40
C PRO A 7 36.53 -3.65 -16.69
N PRO A 8 36.86 -4.47 -15.69
CA PRO A 8 37.06 -5.90 -15.89
C PRO A 8 35.77 -6.55 -16.40
N ARG A 9 35.90 -7.36 -17.47
CA ARG A 9 34.82 -8.21 -17.96
C ARG A 9 34.44 -9.21 -16.87
N ARG A 10 33.18 -9.17 -16.42
CA ARG A 10 32.62 -10.20 -15.53
C ARG A 10 32.70 -11.56 -16.22
N ALA A 11 33.15 -12.57 -15.47
CA ALA A 11 33.16 -13.96 -15.91
C ALA A 11 31.72 -14.42 -16.15
N SER A 12 31.48 -15.03 -17.31
CA SER A 12 30.23 -15.68 -17.67
C SER A 12 30.03 -16.92 -16.79
N GLY A 13 29.18 -16.83 -15.77
CA GLY A 13 28.85 -17.96 -14.89
C GLY A 13 28.29 -17.62 -13.52
N GLU A 14 28.33 -16.36 -13.07
CA GLU A 14 27.67 -15.95 -11.83
C GLU A 14 26.17 -15.79 -12.04
N THR A 15 25.41 -16.74 -11.48
CA THR A 15 23.95 -16.67 -11.41
C THR A 15 23.55 -15.50 -10.50
N ASP A 16 22.66 -14.64 -10.99
CA ASP A 16 21.99 -13.57 -10.23
C ASP A 16 21.04 -14.19 -9.18
N ALA A 17 21.61 -14.85 -8.16
CA ALA A 17 20.87 -15.21 -6.97
C ALA A 17 20.63 -13.92 -6.16
N PRO A 18 19.37 -13.53 -5.90
CA PRO A 18 19.09 -12.37 -5.08
C PRO A 18 19.72 -12.56 -3.69
N PRO A 19 20.21 -11.49 -3.04
CA PRO A 19 20.87 -11.60 -1.75
C PRO A 19 19.95 -12.31 -0.76
N GLN A 20 20.48 -13.35 -0.10
CA GLN A 20 19.72 -14.12 0.88
C GLN A 20 19.34 -13.23 2.06
N LEU A 21 18.03 -12.97 2.16
CA LEU A 21 17.44 -12.21 3.27
C LEU A 21 17.47 -13.06 4.55
N ASN A 22 17.88 -12.45 5.67
CA ASN A 22 17.86 -13.10 6.99
C ASN A 22 16.42 -13.33 7.48
N GLU A 23 16.25 -14.13 8.53
CA GLU A 23 14.95 -14.58 9.03
C GLU A 23 14.01 -13.42 9.45
N GLU A 24 14.60 -12.30 9.85
CA GLU A 24 13.92 -11.06 10.22
C GLU A 24 13.45 -10.26 8.99
N GLN A 25 14.28 -10.18 7.94
CA GLN A 25 13.91 -9.66 6.62
C GLN A 25 12.89 -10.56 5.89
N ARG A 26 12.80 -11.84 6.26
CA ARG A 26 11.73 -12.76 5.82
C ARG A 26 10.43 -12.53 6.57
N ARG A 27 10.47 -12.05 7.83
CA ARG A 27 9.29 -11.74 8.66
C ARG A 27 8.70 -10.35 8.36
N SER A 28 9.50 -9.41 7.87
CA SER A 28 9.13 -7.99 7.68
C SER A 28 9.10 -7.61 6.19
N GLN A 29 7.93 -7.83 5.56
CA GLN A 29 7.69 -7.55 4.13
C GLN A 29 6.61 -6.48 3.88
N ILE A 30 6.24 -5.69 4.88
CA ILE A 30 5.61 -4.36 4.65
C ILE A 30 6.75 -3.39 4.46
N SER A 31 6.64 -2.49 3.48
CA SER A 31 7.29 -1.16 3.40
C SER A 31 8.02 -0.82 4.71
N SER A 32 9.25 -1.32 4.87
CA SER A 32 9.87 -1.24 6.18
C SER A 32 10.11 0.23 6.45
N GLY A 33 9.65 0.73 7.60
CA GLY A 33 9.97 2.09 8.03
C GLY A 33 11.44 2.42 7.80
N HIS A 34 12.29 1.46 8.16
CA HIS A 34 13.71 1.40 7.87
C HIS A 34 14.09 1.71 6.42
N ARG A 35 13.40 1.15 5.41
CA ARG A 35 13.65 1.48 3.99
C ARG A 35 13.38 2.94 3.72
N LEU A 36 12.24 3.49 4.16
CA LEU A 36 11.92 4.90 3.96
C LEU A 36 12.93 5.80 4.66
N ILE A 37 13.24 5.54 5.93
CA ILE A 37 14.16 6.35 6.74
C ILE A 37 15.56 6.35 6.10
N ARG A 38 16.04 5.19 5.64
CA ARG A 38 17.28 5.08 4.87
C ARG A 38 17.23 5.92 3.59
N LEU A 39 16.14 5.83 2.83
CA LEU A 39 15.97 6.61 1.60
C LEU A 39 15.94 8.12 1.88
N VAL A 40 15.26 8.58 2.92
CA VAL A 40 15.28 9.99 3.34
C VAL A 40 16.71 10.43 3.63
N ARG A 41 17.49 9.66 4.40
CA ARG A 41 18.90 10.00 4.68
C ARG A 41 19.75 10.09 3.40
N GLN A 42 19.51 9.22 2.42
CA GLN A 42 20.26 9.17 1.16
C GLN A 42 19.82 10.23 0.15
N LYS A 43 18.52 10.58 0.12
CA LYS A 43 17.89 11.35 -0.96
C LYS A 43 17.20 12.63 -0.49
N ARG A 44 17.37 13.06 0.77
CA ARG A 44 16.70 14.22 1.41
C ARG A 44 16.60 15.52 0.60
N PHE A 45 17.48 15.77 -0.36
CA PHE A 45 17.49 16.98 -1.21
C PHE A 45 16.94 16.76 -2.63
N HIS A 46 16.22 15.66 -2.87
CA HIS A 46 15.77 15.27 -4.21
C HIS A 46 14.25 15.31 -4.40
N LEU A 47 13.48 15.80 -3.42
CA LEU A 47 12.09 16.14 -3.68
C LEU A 47 12.03 17.41 -4.51
N TYR A 48 11.09 17.45 -5.45
CA TYR A 48 10.80 18.64 -6.21
C TYR A 48 10.22 19.72 -5.31
N SER A 49 10.77 20.92 -5.43
CA SER A 49 10.09 22.13 -4.98
C SER A 49 8.75 22.27 -5.69
N LYS A 50 7.85 23.09 -5.14
CA LYS A 50 6.55 23.38 -5.77
C LYS A 50 6.73 23.90 -7.20
N ALA A 51 7.68 24.82 -7.40
CA ALA A 51 7.99 25.38 -8.71
C ALA A 51 8.54 24.32 -9.67
N GLU A 52 9.48 23.49 -9.23
CA GLU A 52 10.04 22.40 -10.04
C GLU A 52 8.97 21.35 -10.40
N PHE A 53 8.13 20.95 -9.43
CA PHE A 53 7.04 20.01 -9.64
C PHE A 53 6.11 20.48 -10.75
N HIS A 54 5.66 21.73 -10.71
CA HIS A 54 4.76 22.27 -11.74
C HIS A 54 5.44 22.48 -13.08
N THR A 55 6.74 22.80 -13.09
CA THR A 55 7.52 22.96 -14.33
C THR A 55 7.72 21.62 -15.04
N ARG A 56 7.96 20.55 -14.28
CA ARG A 56 8.15 19.20 -14.82
C ARG A 56 6.85 18.50 -15.17
N ALA A 57 5.74 18.86 -14.51
CA ALA A 57 4.49 18.13 -14.65
C ALA A 57 3.93 18.20 -16.08
N VAL A 58 3.48 17.05 -16.57
CA VAL A 58 2.66 16.96 -17.79
C VAL A 58 1.20 16.86 -17.38
N ARG A 59 0.33 17.61 -18.06
CA ARG A 59 -1.12 17.54 -17.85
C ARG A 59 -1.76 16.75 -18.98
N LEU A 60 -2.66 15.84 -18.63
CA LEU A 60 -3.47 15.09 -19.60
C LEU A 60 -4.97 15.30 -19.35
N PRO A 61 -5.79 15.29 -20.42
CA PRO A 61 -7.23 15.43 -20.28
C PRO A 61 -7.81 14.31 -19.41
N ALA A 62 -8.84 14.61 -18.62
CA ALA A 62 -9.54 13.56 -17.87
C ALA A 62 -10.18 12.51 -18.81
N ASP A 63 -10.69 12.94 -19.97
CA ASP A 63 -11.23 12.05 -21.00
C ASP A 63 -10.18 11.07 -21.55
N TYR A 64 -8.89 11.42 -21.53
CA TYR A 64 -7.83 10.50 -21.95
C TYR A 64 -7.78 9.26 -21.05
N TRP A 65 -7.89 9.47 -19.74
CA TRP A 65 -7.88 8.39 -18.77
C TRP A 65 -9.09 7.47 -18.92
N LEU A 66 -10.27 8.05 -19.14
CA LEU A 66 -11.52 7.31 -19.23
C LEU A 66 -11.70 6.59 -20.58
N HIS A 67 -11.31 7.22 -21.69
CA HIS A 67 -11.59 6.69 -23.04
C HIS A 67 -10.42 5.95 -23.68
N HIS A 68 -9.19 6.12 -23.17
CA HIS A 68 -8.01 5.43 -23.72
C HIS A 68 -7.31 4.56 -22.68
N PHE A 69 -6.94 5.12 -21.53
CA PHE A 69 -6.16 4.38 -20.54
C PHE A 69 -6.93 3.23 -19.89
N VAL A 70 -8.13 3.50 -19.34
CA VAL A 70 -8.97 2.50 -18.68
C VAL A 70 -9.36 1.37 -19.66
N PRO A 71 -9.83 1.63 -20.90
CA PRO A 71 -10.08 0.58 -21.87
C PRO A 71 -8.85 -0.28 -22.20
N ALA A 72 -7.67 0.33 -22.34
CA ALA A 72 -6.44 -0.41 -22.57
C ALA A 72 -6.05 -1.31 -21.39
N LEU A 73 -6.22 -0.80 -20.15
CA LEU A 73 -6.01 -1.59 -18.94
C LEU A 73 -6.97 -2.79 -18.88
N ARG A 74 -8.26 -2.58 -19.18
CA ARG A 74 -9.27 -3.66 -19.24
C ARG A 74 -8.93 -4.70 -20.31
N ALA A 75 -8.44 -4.29 -21.47
CA ALA A 75 -7.98 -5.21 -22.51
C ALA A 75 -6.82 -6.08 -22.01
N GLY A 76 -5.81 -5.47 -21.37
CA GLY A 76 -4.68 -6.19 -20.76
C GLY A 76 -5.10 -7.17 -19.66
N MET A 77 -6.10 -6.79 -18.84
CA MET A 77 -6.67 -7.68 -17.83
C MET A 77 -7.31 -8.93 -18.47
N ASN A 78 -8.14 -8.73 -19.51
CA ASN A 78 -8.79 -9.84 -20.21
C ASN A 78 -7.79 -10.82 -20.85
N GLU A 79 -6.72 -10.29 -21.46
CA GLU A 79 -5.63 -11.11 -22.00
C GLU A 79 -4.93 -11.92 -20.91
N THR A 80 -4.59 -11.25 -19.78
CA THR A 80 -3.96 -11.90 -18.62
C THR A 80 -4.84 -13.03 -18.10
N MET A 81 -6.14 -12.79 -17.92
CA MET A 81 -7.09 -13.80 -17.45
C MET A 81 -7.14 -15.03 -18.34
N ALA A 82 -7.25 -14.86 -19.66
CA ALA A 82 -7.31 -15.97 -20.60
C ALA A 82 -6.05 -16.85 -20.53
N GLN A 83 -4.87 -16.22 -20.43
CA GLN A 83 -3.60 -16.92 -20.29
C GLN A 83 -3.50 -17.67 -18.96
N ARG A 84 -3.87 -17.02 -17.84
CA ARG A 84 -3.75 -17.61 -16.51
C ARG A 84 -4.78 -18.71 -16.25
N LEU A 85 -5.99 -18.60 -16.82
CA LEU A 85 -7.00 -19.66 -16.80
C LEU A 85 -6.45 -20.96 -17.40
N SER A 86 -5.91 -20.86 -18.62
CA SER A 86 -5.27 -21.99 -19.31
C SER A 86 -4.09 -22.56 -18.52
N ALA A 87 -3.28 -21.69 -17.92
CA ALA A 87 -2.15 -22.09 -17.11
C ALA A 87 -2.56 -22.84 -15.82
N ALA A 88 -3.65 -22.43 -15.16
CA ALA A 88 -4.17 -23.11 -13.97
C ALA A 88 -4.61 -24.54 -14.29
N VAL A 89 -5.39 -24.72 -15.36
CA VAL A 89 -5.81 -26.05 -15.84
C VAL A 89 -4.61 -26.93 -16.21
N ALA A 90 -3.62 -26.37 -16.92
CA ALA A 90 -2.41 -27.11 -17.30
C ALA A 90 -1.57 -27.51 -16.08
N ARG A 91 -1.44 -26.64 -15.07
CA ARG A 91 -0.74 -26.96 -13.81
C ARG A 91 -1.44 -28.08 -13.06
N ALA A 92 -2.77 -28.04 -12.93
CA ALA A 92 -3.51 -29.06 -12.20
C ALA A 92 -3.37 -30.43 -12.83
N ARG A 93 -3.37 -30.51 -14.17
CA ARG A 93 -3.10 -31.77 -14.90
C ARG A 93 -1.71 -32.32 -14.63
N ARG A 94 -0.69 -31.46 -14.64
CA ARG A 94 0.69 -31.88 -14.28
C ARG A 94 0.81 -32.29 -12.81
N ASN A 95 0.05 -31.65 -11.93
CA ASN A 95 0.13 -31.83 -10.49
C ASN A 95 -0.94 -32.79 -9.93
N ALA A 96 -1.64 -33.55 -10.77
CA ALA A 96 -2.75 -34.42 -10.35
C ALA A 96 -2.37 -35.38 -9.21
N GLY A 97 -1.13 -35.91 -9.25
CA GLY A 97 -0.58 -36.75 -8.19
C GLY A 97 -0.47 -36.07 -6.82
N LEU A 98 -0.26 -34.75 -6.77
CA LEU A 98 -0.22 -33.99 -5.50
C LEU A 98 -1.59 -33.92 -4.82
N TYR A 99 -2.67 -34.10 -5.58
CA TYR A 99 -4.04 -34.11 -5.08
C TYR A 99 -4.55 -35.54 -4.79
N GLY A 100 -3.79 -36.57 -5.17
CA GLY A 100 -4.22 -37.97 -5.07
C GLY A 100 -5.33 -38.34 -6.05
N VAL A 101 -5.42 -37.65 -7.21
CA VAL A 101 -6.45 -37.90 -8.22
C VAL A 101 -5.81 -38.27 -9.57
N ALA A 102 -6.47 -39.15 -10.33
CA ALA A 102 -6.01 -39.51 -11.68
C ALA A 102 -6.30 -38.41 -12.71
N LYS A 103 -7.44 -37.73 -12.56
CA LYS A 103 -7.86 -36.62 -13.42
C LYS A 103 -8.33 -35.46 -12.53
N PRO A 104 -7.66 -34.29 -12.58
CA PRO A 104 -8.10 -33.13 -11.82
C PRO A 104 -9.41 -32.57 -12.37
N ASP A 105 -10.18 -31.96 -11.49
CA ASP A 105 -11.44 -31.30 -11.79
C ASP A 105 -11.40 -29.84 -11.30
N VAL A 106 -12.56 -29.17 -11.30
CA VAL A 106 -12.72 -27.75 -10.95
C VAL A 106 -12.00 -27.36 -9.66
N ALA A 107 -12.11 -28.16 -8.60
CA ALA A 107 -11.52 -27.83 -7.31
C ALA A 107 -9.97 -27.80 -7.36
N GLU A 108 -9.36 -28.71 -8.12
CA GLU A 108 -7.92 -28.73 -8.36
C GLU A 108 -7.49 -27.58 -9.28
N PHE A 109 -8.29 -27.24 -10.30
CA PHE A 109 -8.02 -26.07 -11.17
C PHE A 109 -7.98 -24.77 -10.36
N ILE A 110 -8.95 -24.58 -9.48
CA ILE A 110 -9.03 -23.40 -8.61
C ILE A 110 -7.89 -23.40 -7.59
N ALA A 111 -7.57 -24.54 -6.98
CA ALA A 111 -6.42 -24.64 -6.08
C ALA A 111 -5.12 -24.24 -6.80
N GLU A 112 -4.88 -24.67 -8.05
CA GLU A 112 -3.71 -24.23 -8.82
C GLU A 112 -3.77 -22.76 -9.26
N ALA A 113 -4.94 -22.14 -9.33
CA ALA A 113 -5.06 -20.69 -9.51
C ALA A 113 -4.56 -19.93 -8.26
N PHE A 114 -4.80 -20.44 -7.04
CA PHE A 114 -4.23 -19.86 -5.81
C PHE A 114 -2.71 -20.06 -5.66
N PHE A 115 -2.13 -21.04 -6.35
CA PHE A 115 -0.67 -21.22 -6.44
C PHE A 115 -0.07 -20.49 -7.65
N ASP A 116 -0.84 -19.64 -8.30
CA ASP A 116 -0.34 -18.80 -9.37
C ASP A 116 0.48 -17.63 -8.81
N ASN A 117 1.81 -17.72 -8.99
CA ASN A 117 2.74 -16.66 -8.60
C ASN A 117 2.50 -15.30 -9.29
N TRP A 118 1.61 -15.25 -10.28
CA TRP A 118 1.15 -13.99 -10.86
C TRP A 118 0.38 -13.16 -9.84
N TRP A 119 -0.56 -13.72 -9.06
CA TRP A 119 -1.35 -12.98 -8.05
C TRP A 119 -1.11 -13.42 -6.62
N PHE A 120 -0.58 -14.61 -6.39
CA PHE A 120 -0.48 -15.18 -5.06
C PHE A 120 0.95 -15.60 -4.75
N LYS A 121 1.29 -15.72 -3.47
CA LYS A 121 2.50 -16.43 -2.99
C LYS A 121 2.07 -17.47 -1.96
N ALA A 122 1.18 -18.36 -2.37
CA ALA A 122 0.74 -19.45 -1.52
C ALA A 122 1.95 -20.32 -1.11
N LYS A 123 2.02 -20.64 0.18
CA LYS A 123 3.02 -21.54 0.76
C LYS A 123 2.27 -22.74 1.32
N GLU A 124 2.79 -23.94 1.08
CA GLU A 124 2.17 -25.18 1.57
C GLU A 124 1.97 -25.16 3.10
N ASP A 125 2.95 -24.63 3.84
CA ASP A 125 2.88 -24.51 5.32
C ASP A 125 1.77 -23.56 5.81
N ASN A 126 1.38 -22.59 4.97
CA ASN A 126 0.35 -21.62 5.30
C ASN A 126 -1.03 -22.14 4.92
N MET A 127 -1.17 -22.60 3.68
CA MET A 127 -2.39 -23.17 3.15
C MET A 127 -2.04 -24.11 2.01
N SER A 128 -2.16 -25.42 2.25
CA SER A 128 -1.74 -26.43 1.28
C SER A 128 -2.68 -26.53 0.09
N ARG A 129 -2.17 -27.09 -1.01
CA ARG A 129 -2.98 -27.42 -2.19
C ARG A 129 -4.20 -28.26 -1.85
N VAL A 130 -3.99 -29.29 -1.03
CA VAL A 130 -5.05 -30.21 -0.61
C VAL A 130 -6.11 -29.48 0.21
N THR A 131 -5.69 -28.69 1.20
CA THR A 131 -6.60 -27.89 2.04
C THR A 131 -7.40 -26.88 1.22
N LEU A 132 -6.77 -26.17 0.27
CA LEU A 132 -7.47 -25.25 -0.63
C LEU A 132 -8.50 -25.98 -1.49
N ARG A 133 -8.09 -27.09 -2.11
CA ARG A 133 -8.95 -27.92 -2.95
C ARG A 133 -10.15 -28.44 -2.18
N ASP A 134 -9.96 -28.97 -0.97
CA ASP A 134 -11.04 -29.55 -0.18
C ASP A 134 -12.04 -28.46 0.26
N ARG A 135 -11.54 -27.29 0.67
CA ARG A 135 -12.39 -26.13 1.00
C ARG A 135 -13.19 -25.64 -0.20
N VAL A 136 -12.56 -25.53 -1.38
CA VAL A 136 -13.25 -25.14 -2.61
C VAL A 136 -14.32 -26.17 -2.99
N ARG A 137 -13.98 -27.46 -2.89
CA ARG A 137 -14.91 -28.56 -3.18
C ARG A 137 -16.13 -28.52 -2.26
N GLU A 138 -15.93 -28.26 -0.97
CA GLU A 138 -17.02 -28.11 0.00
C GLU A 138 -17.94 -26.94 -0.36
N LEU A 139 -17.39 -25.77 -0.70
CA LEU A 139 -18.18 -24.60 -1.12
C LEU A 139 -19.01 -24.89 -2.37
N ILE A 140 -18.40 -25.54 -3.38
CA ILE A 140 -19.09 -25.94 -4.61
C ILE A 140 -20.21 -26.94 -4.30
N ALA A 141 -19.96 -27.95 -3.47
CA ALA A 141 -20.95 -28.95 -3.08
C ALA A 141 -22.15 -28.31 -2.35
N GLN A 142 -21.93 -27.22 -1.62
CA GLN A 142 -22.96 -26.44 -0.94
C GLN A 142 -23.65 -25.40 -1.85
N GLY A 143 -23.26 -25.29 -3.13
CA GLY A 143 -23.77 -24.28 -4.06
C GLY A 143 -23.38 -22.85 -3.68
N LYS A 144 -22.33 -22.67 -2.86
CA LYS A 144 -21.90 -21.35 -2.38
C LYS A 144 -20.84 -20.73 -3.30
N PRO A 145 -20.90 -19.42 -3.57
CA PRO A 145 -19.84 -18.73 -4.30
C PRO A 145 -18.56 -18.69 -3.46
N ILE A 146 -17.41 -18.69 -4.14
CA ILE A 146 -16.11 -18.51 -3.48
C ILE A 146 -15.94 -17.02 -3.14
N ARG A 147 -15.71 -16.69 -1.88
CA ARG A 147 -15.44 -15.31 -1.44
C ARG A 147 -13.99 -15.14 -1.02
N LEU A 148 -13.33 -14.11 -1.52
CA LEU A 148 -11.95 -13.76 -1.18
C LEU A 148 -11.95 -12.48 -0.37
N HIS A 149 -11.49 -12.51 0.89
CA HIS A 149 -11.50 -11.34 1.76
C HIS A 149 -10.08 -10.81 1.96
N LEU A 150 -9.82 -9.57 1.53
CA LEU A 150 -8.52 -8.92 1.72
C LEU A 150 -8.67 -7.60 2.49
N PRO A 151 -8.24 -7.54 3.76
CA PRO A 151 -8.02 -6.27 4.45
C PRO A 151 -6.82 -5.53 3.84
N ILE A 152 -7.07 -4.41 3.18
CA ILE A 152 -6.06 -3.56 2.51
C ILE A 152 -6.69 -2.20 2.15
N LEU A 153 -5.90 -1.28 1.60
CA LEU A 153 -6.35 0.00 1.06
C LEU A 153 -6.97 0.87 2.15
N SER A 154 -6.18 1.09 3.21
CA SER A 154 -6.60 1.90 4.36
C SER A 154 -6.88 3.34 3.95
N ARG A 155 -5.81 4.03 3.54
CA ARG A 155 -5.75 5.44 3.14
C ARG A 155 -4.37 5.74 2.59
N LYS A 156 -4.20 6.77 1.75
CA LYS A 156 -2.87 7.35 1.56
C LYS A 156 -2.46 8.18 2.78
N PRO A 157 -1.33 7.89 3.44
CA PRO A 157 -0.85 8.71 4.53
C PRO A 157 -0.39 10.08 4.02
N PHE A 158 -0.57 11.06 4.90
CA PHE A 158 -0.03 12.41 4.78
C PHE A 158 1.47 12.38 5.08
N SER A 159 2.23 11.92 4.09
CA SER A 159 3.68 11.82 4.16
C SER A 159 4.27 12.44 2.90
N PRO A 160 4.88 13.64 3.01
CA PRO A 160 5.41 14.35 1.86
C PRO A 160 6.51 13.61 1.10
N VAL A 161 7.13 12.59 1.72
CA VAL A 161 8.15 11.73 1.12
C VAL A 161 7.58 10.47 0.47
N LYS A 162 6.37 10.02 0.85
CA LYS A 162 5.72 8.83 0.28
C LYS A 162 4.79 9.20 -0.87
N ASN A 163 3.99 10.25 -0.69
CA ASN A 163 2.85 10.58 -1.55
C ASN A 163 2.79 12.10 -1.83
N ARG A 164 1.94 12.50 -2.77
CA ARG A 164 1.57 13.91 -3.03
C ARG A 164 0.05 14.07 -3.11
N GLY A 165 -0.64 13.69 -2.04
CA GLY A 165 -2.09 13.80 -1.89
C GLY A 165 -2.72 12.54 -1.29
N PRO A 166 -4.00 12.62 -0.87
CA PRO A 166 -4.66 11.57 -0.11
C PRO A 166 -5.50 10.62 -0.99
N LEU A 167 -5.67 10.89 -2.29
CA LEU A 167 -6.59 10.16 -3.16
C LEU A 167 -5.94 8.94 -3.82
N PRO A 168 -6.70 7.95 -4.29
CA PRO A 168 -6.17 6.84 -5.09
C PRO A 168 -5.51 7.35 -6.38
N ASP A 169 -4.36 6.78 -6.71
CA ASP A 169 -3.62 7.03 -7.93
C ASP A 169 -3.44 5.72 -8.72
N LEU A 170 -2.59 5.71 -9.75
CA LEU A 170 -2.37 4.55 -10.61
C LEU A 170 -1.93 3.28 -9.84
N ALA A 171 -1.30 3.41 -8.67
CA ALA A 171 -0.97 2.27 -7.83
C ALA A 171 -2.24 1.54 -7.37
N GLU A 172 -3.24 2.29 -6.92
CA GLU A 172 -4.52 1.73 -6.51
C GLU A 172 -5.31 1.15 -7.69
N LEU A 173 -5.34 1.81 -8.86
CA LEU A 173 -5.99 1.25 -10.06
C LEU A 173 -5.39 -0.12 -10.42
N HIS A 174 -4.06 -0.23 -10.38
CA HIS A 174 -3.40 -1.49 -10.68
C HIS A 174 -3.68 -2.56 -9.62
N THR A 175 -3.73 -2.20 -8.33
CA THR A 175 -4.16 -3.14 -7.29
C THR A 175 -5.59 -3.63 -7.52
N LEU A 176 -6.54 -2.74 -7.87
CA LEU A 176 -7.92 -3.09 -8.18
C LEU A 176 -8.02 -4.02 -9.40
N ALA A 177 -7.29 -3.71 -10.48
CA ALA A 177 -7.20 -4.56 -11.66
C ALA A 177 -6.73 -5.97 -11.31
N ARG A 178 -5.72 -6.10 -10.45
CA ARG A 178 -5.20 -7.40 -10.01
C ARG A 178 -6.18 -8.18 -9.14
N CYS A 179 -6.94 -7.50 -8.28
CA CYS A 179 -8.02 -8.13 -7.52
C CYS A 179 -9.08 -8.72 -8.46
N ALA A 180 -9.48 -7.94 -9.48
CA ALA A 180 -10.44 -8.38 -10.49
C ALA A 180 -9.92 -9.56 -11.30
N GLU A 181 -8.71 -9.48 -11.85
CA GLU A 181 -8.08 -10.54 -12.62
C GLU A 181 -8.05 -11.88 -11.87
N ALA A 182 -7.58 -11.87 -10.61
CA ALA A 182 -7.50 -13.08 -9.79
C ALA A 182 -8.89 -13.68 -9.53
N ALA A 183 -9.86 -12.84 -9.19
CA ALA A 183 -11.22 -13.28 -8.90
C ALA A 183 -11.94 -13.77 -10.15
N GLN A 184 -11.75 -13.13 -11.31
CA GLN A 184 -12.38 -13.55 -12.56
C GLN A 184 -11.83 -14.87 -13.07
N VAL A 185 -10.54 -15.18 -12.88
CA VAL A 185 -10.02 -16.52 -13.20
C VAL A 185 -10.68 -17.59 -12.32
N ILE A 186 -10.81 -17.34 -11.02
CA ILE A 186 -11.49 -18.28 -10.12
C ILE A 186 -12.99 -18.37 -10.47
N HIS A 187 -13.63 -17.25 -10.80
CA HIS A 187 -15.01 -17.18 -11.24
C HIS A 187 -15.26 -18.00 -12.50
N ALA A 188 -14.39 -17.89 -13.51
CA ALA A 188 -14.50 -18.64 -14.75
C ALA A 188 -14.30 -20.15 -14.58
N LEU A 189 -13.56 -20.58 -13.55
CA LEU A 189 -13.38 -21.98 -13.21
C LEU A 189 -14.54 -22.53 -12.35
N SER A 190 -15.12 -21.70 -11.48
CA SER A 190 -16.08 -22.12 -10.48
C SER A 190 -17.52 -22.10 -11.00
N PRO A 191 -18.29 -23.21 -10.93
CA PRO A 191 -19.70 -23.22 -11.30
C PRO A 191 -20.57 -22.35 -10.38
N THR A 192 -20.09 -22.03 -9.17
CA THR A 192 -20.78 -21.15 -8.22
C THR A 192 -20.27 -19.71 -8.27
N GLY A 193 -19.31 -19.42 -9.15
CA GLY A 193 -18.67 -18.11 -9.26
C GLY A 193 -17.69 -17.78 -8.13
N CYS A 194 -17.20 -16.55 -8.16
CA CYS A 194 -16.26 -15.98 -7.19
C CYS A 194 -16.52 -14.48 -6.99
N GLN A 195 -16.23 -13.95 -5.82
CA GLN A 195 -16.20 -12.52 -5.51
C GLN A 195 -14.96 -12.15 -4.68
N PHE A 196 -14.35 -11.01 -5.00
CA PHE A 196 -13.28 -10.39 -4.24
C PHE A 196 -13.85 -9.26 -3.38
N VAL A 197 -13.74 -9.36 -2.07
CA VAL A 197 -14.16 -8.33 -1.13
C VAL A 197 -12.91 -7.67 -0.53
N ILE A 198 -12.68 -6.43 -0.93
CA ILE A 198 -11.68 -5.57 -0.31
C ILE A 198 -12.32 -5.00 0.95
N LEU A 199 -11.75 -5.36 2.11
CA LEU A 199 -12.16 -4.80 3.40
C LEU A 199 -11.28 -3.58 3.69
N ALA A 200 -11.71 -2.41 3.23
CA ALA A 200 -10.99 -1.15 3.37
C ALA A 200 -10.79 -0.79 4.86
N ASP A 201 -9.56 -0.94 5.35
CA ASP A 201 -9.20 -0.88 6.77
C ASP A 201 -8.80 0.53 7.24
N GLY A 202 -9.24 1.55 6.50
CA GLY A 202 -8.96 2.95 6.76
C GLY A 202 -9.43 3.41 8.13
N PHE A 203 -10.73 3.28 8.39
CA PHE A 203 -11.36 3.67 9.66
C PHE A 203 -10.89 2.80 10.84
N LYS A 204 -10.58 1.53 10.57
CA LYS A 204 -9.97 0.63 11.56
C LYS A 204 -8.65 1.21 12.08
N TYR A 205 -7.71 1.47 11.17
CA TYR A 205 -6.39 2.00 11.54
C TYR A 205 -6.40 3.50 11.82
N ASN A 206 -7.52 4.20 11.56
CA ASN A 206 -7.63 5.61 11.89
C ASN A 206 -7.57 5.86 13.40
N ARG A 207 -8.04 4.90 14.21
CA ARG A 207 -7.87 4.88 15.67
C ARG A 207 -6.41 5.08 16.10
N ALA A 208 -5.47 4.56 15.31
CA ALA A 208 -4.03 4.69 15.53
C ALA A 208 -3.44 5.92 14.83
N CYS A 209 -3.69 6.09 13.53
CA CYS A 209 -2.96 7.06 12.72
C CYS A 209 -3.61 8.44 12.62
N ARG A 210 -4.85 8.62 13.10
CA ARG A 210 -5.58 9.89 13.23
C ARG A 210 -5.66 10.74 11.96
N THR A 211 -5.71 10.12 10.79
CA THR A 211 -6.02 10.86 9.57
C THR A 211 -7.47 11.35 9.62
N PRO A 212 -7.79 12.59 9.22
CA PRO A 212 -9.16 13.06 9.29
C PRO A 212 -10.12 12.15 8.49
N ASP A 213 -11.27 11.81 9.07
CA ASP A 213 -12.23 10.85 8.51
C ASP A 213 -12.68 11.23 7.10
N ALA A 214 -12.83 12.54 6.82
CA ALA A 214 -13.19 13.04 5.49
C ALA A 214 -12.19 12.61 4.40
N PHE A 215 -10.89 12.51 4.71
CA PHE A 215 -9.89 12.04 3.74
C PHE A 215 -9.90 10.52 3.58
N VAL A 216 -10.23 9.78 4.65
CA VAL A 216 -10.42 8.33 4.55
C VAL A 216 -11.65 8.02 3.70
N ALA A 217 -12.76 8.74 3.90
CA ALA A 217 -13.97 8.63 3.09
C ALA A 217 -13.68 8.99 1.62
N ALA A 218 -13.06 10.13 1.35
CA ALA A 218 -12.71 10.56 -0.01
C ALA A 218 -11.79 9.56 -0.72
N TYR A 219 -10.85 8.93 0.01
CA TYR A 219 -10.01 7.88 -0.54
C TYR A 219 -10.84 6.66 -0.95
N GLN A 220 -11.75 6.19 -0.09
CA GLN A 220 -12.64 5.07 -0.42
C GLN A 220 -13.63 5.39 -1.56
N ASP A 221 -14.16 6.61 -1.61
CA ASP A 221 -15.02 7.05 -2.72
C ASP A 221 -14.26 7.06 -4.04
N GLY A 222 -12.99 7.49 -4.02
CA GLY A 222 -12.10 7.37 -5.17
C GLY A 222 -11.90 5.92 -5.61
N LEU A 223 -11.78 4.96 -4.67
CA LEU A 223 -11.67 3.54 -5.00
C LEU A 223 -12.97 3.01 -5.63
N ARG A 224 -14.15 3.38 -5.11
CA ARG A 224 -15.45 3.01 -5.68
C ARG A 224 -15.62 3.54 -7.10
N TYR A 225 -15.24 4.81 -7.31
CA TYR A 225 -15.20 5.41 -8.63
C TYR A 225 -14.34 4.57 -9.59
N TRP A 226 -13.13 4.16 -9.19
CA TRP A 226 -12.28 3.35 -10.05
C TRP A 226 -12.79 1.92 -10.29
N ILE A 227 -13.45 1.31 -9.31
CA ILE A 227 -14.16 0.03 -9.49
C ILE A 227 -15.25 0.14 -10.57
N GLU A 228 -16.01 1.24 -10.55
CA GLU A 228 -17.04 1.52 -11.56
C GLU A 228 -16.42 1.77 -12.94
N GLN A 229 -15.42 2.64 -13.04
CA GLN A 229 -14.77 2.95 -14.32
C GLN A 229 -14.09 1.73 -14.96
N LEU A 230 -13.51 0.85 -14.14
CA LEU A 230 -12.93 -0.41 -14.61
C LEU A 230 -14.00 -1.43 -15.04
N GLY A 231 -15.27 -1.23 -14.66
CA GLY A 231 -16.37 -2.17 -14.93
C GLY A 231 -16.19 -3.49 -14.18
N ILE A 232 -15.64 -3.45 -12.96
CA ILE A 232 -15.32 -4.64 -12.15
C ILE A 232 -16.23 -4.79 -10.93
N GLY A 233 -17.28 -3.96 -10.81
CA GLY A 233 -18.17 -3.94 -9.64
C GLY A 233 -18.91 -5.25 -9.38
N ASP A 234 -19.09 -6.11 -10.38
CA ASP A 234 -19.75 -7.42 -10.21
C ASP A 234 -18.84 -8.46 -9.55
N ILE A 235 -17.52 -8.32 -9.69
CA ILE A 235 -16.52 -9.27 -9.19
C ILE A 235 -15.73 -8.72 -8.00
N VAL A 236 -15.51 -7.40 -7.93
CA VAL A 236 -14.80 -6.74 -6.82
C VAL A 236 -15.76 -5.83 -6.06
N LYS A 237 -15.87 -6.08 -4.75
CA LYS A 237 -16.59 -5.24 -3.80
C LYS A 237 -15.61 -4.52 -2.88
N LEU A 238 -15.94 -3.28 -2.54
CA LEU A 238 -15.20 -2.48 -1.56
C LEU A 238 -16.11 -2.22 -0.36
N GLU A 239 -15.77 -2.83 0.76
CA GLU A 239 -16.49 -2.67 2.02
C GLU A 239 -15.65 -1.86 2.99
N ASN A 240 -16.28 -0.94 3.73
CA ASN A 240 -15.63 -0.31 4.87
C ASN A 240 -15.50 -1.36 5.98
N TYR A 241 -14.26 -1.66 6.39
CA TYR A 241 -14.00 -2.73 7.36
C TYR A 241 -14.81 -2.57 8.65
N GLU A 242 -14.87 -1.37 9.23
CA GLU A 242 -15.54 -1.16 10.51
C GLU A 242 -17.06 -1.25 10.37
N GLN A 243 -17.63 -0.73 9.27
CA GLN A 243 -19.06 -0.90 9.00
C GLN A 243 -19.43 -2.36 8.76
N TRP A 244 -18.61 -3.09 7.99
CA TRP A 244 -18.78 -4.51 7.74
C TRP A 244 -18.70 -5.33 9.03
N VAL A 245 -17.75 -5.01 9.91
CA VAL A 245 -17.64 -5.64 11.23
C VAL A 245 -18.87 -5.34 12.09
N THR A 246 -19.25 -4.08 12.23
CA THR A 246 -20.40 -3.68 13.05
C THR A 246 -21.71 -4.30 12.57
N ALA A 247 -21.90 -4.44 11.27
CA ALA A 247 -23.08 -5.11 10.72
C ALA A 247 -23.04 -6.64 10.87
N GLY A 248 -21.83 -7.23 10.88
CA GLY A 248 -21.64 -8.68 10.86
C GLY A 248 -21.56 -9.36 12.24
N ILE A 249 -21.43 -8.60 13.34
CA ILE A 249 -21.31 -9.16 14.70
C ILE A 249 -22.44 -8.72 15.62
N PRO A 250 -22.82 -9.54 16.62
CA PRO A 250 -23.76 -9.12 17.66
C PRO A 250 -23.24 -7.94 18.49
N ALA A 251 -24.14 -7.12 19.02
CA ALA A 251 -23.81 -5.95 19.85
C ALA A 251 -22.87 -6.29 21.03
N ALA A 252 -23.13 -7.41 21.71
CA ALA A 252 -22.27 -7.88 22.81
C ALA A 252 -20.81 -8.14 22.36
N LEU A 253 -20.60 -8.66 21.14
CA LEU A 253 -19.26 -8.87 20.59
C LEU A 253 -18.60 -7.55 20.16
N ALA A 254 -19.39 -6.56 19.71
CA ALA A 254 -18.89 -5.21 19.41
C ALA A 254 -18.42 -4.47 20.68
N GLU A 255 -19.16 -4.60 21.78
CA GLU A 255 -18.77 -4.09 23.10
C GLU A 255 -17.51 -4.79 23.62
N GLU A 256 -17.46 -6.12 23.51
CA GLU A 256 -16.26 -6.91 23.83
C GLU A 256 -15.04 -6.45 23.05
N ARG A 257 -15.18 -6.23 21.73
CA ARG A 257 -14.10 -5.75 20.88
C ARG A 257 -13.57 -4.39 21.34
N THR A 258 -14.46 -3.47 21.69
CA THR A 258 -14.07 -2.15 22.20
C THR A 258 -13.33 -2.26 23.54
N ARG A 259 -13.85 -3.07 24.47
CA ARG A 259 -13.23 -3.27 25.78
C ARG A 259 -11.85 -3.91 25.66
N ARG A 260 -11.71 -4.98 24.87
CA ARG A 260 -10.40 -5.64 24.62
C ARG A 260 -9.39 -4.69 24.00
N TYR A 261 -9.80 -3.87 23.04
CA TYR A 261 -8.93 -2.87 22.45
C TYR A 261 -8.40 -1.87 23.49
N GLN A 262 -9.26 -1.38 24.39
CA GLN A 262 -8.86 -0.48 25.47
C GLN A 262 -7.93 -1.17 26.47
N THR A 263 -8.26 -2.40 26.88
CA THR A 263 -7.41 -3.22 27.76
C THR A 263 -6.04 -3.44 27.14
N HIS A 264 -5.96 -3.80 25.86
CA HIS A 264 -4.70 -3.97 25.15
C HIS A 264 -3.90 -2.68 25.07
N CYS A 265 -4.52 -1.52 24.82
CA CYS A 265 -3.81 -0.24 24.83
C CYS A 265 -3.17 0.04 26.20
N LEU A 266 -3.93 -0.13 27.29
CA LEU A 266 -3.45 0.10 28.66
C LEU A 266 -2.33 -0.87 29.02
N ALA A 267 -2.51 -2.16 28.75
CA ALA A 267 -1.51 -3.19 29.04
C ALA A 267 -0.21 -3.00 28.25
N LEU A 268 -0.30 -2.54 27.00
CA LEU A 268 0.89 -2.23 26.20
C LEU A 268 1.62 -0.99 26.74
N GLU A 269 0.89 0.08 27.12
CA GLU A 269 1.51 1.27 27.71
C GLU A 269 2.17 0.96 29.06
N GLU A 270 1.48 0.24 29.94
CA GLU A 270 1.98 -0.14 31.27
C GLU A 270 3.26 -0.98 31.18
N ARG A 271 3.30 -1.93 30.25
CA ARG A 271 4.41 -2.87 30.11
C ARG A 271 5.60 -2.31 29.32
N TYR A 272 5.35 -1.49 28.31
CA TYR A 272 6.39 -1.10 27.34
C TYR A 272 6.69 0.40 27.35
N GLY A 273 5.84 1.22 27.96
CA GLY A 273 5.97 2.68 27.96
C GLY A 273 7.25 3.18 28.64
N GLU A 274 7.70 2.51 29.71
CA GLU A 274 8.93 2.89 30.42
C GLU A 274 10.21 2.71 29.58
N HIS A 275 10.15 1.86 28.54
CA HIS A 275 11.27 1.63 27.63
C HIS A 275 11.29 2.60 26.45
N PHE A 276 10.24 3.39 26.25
CA PHE A 276 10.17 4.37 25.18
C PHE A 276 10.80 5.70 25.61
N ASP A 277 11.95 6.03 25.01
CA ASP A 277 12.54 7.37 25.11
C ASP A 277 12.35 8.15 23.80
N ALA A 278 11.68 9.29 23.89
CA ALA A 278 11.50 10.19 22.76
C ALA A 278 12.82 10.88 22.33
N ASP A 279 13.83 10.95 23.20
CA ASP A 279 15.15 11.47 22.86
C ASP A 279 16.04 10.40 22.22
N GLU A 280 15.98 9.17 22.71
CA GLU A 280 16.87 8.07 22.33
C GLU A 280 16.12 6.83 21.81
N LEU A 281 15.56 6.96 20.59
CA LEU A 281 14.72 5.91 19.99
C LEU A 281 15.45 4.58 19.78
N ASP A 282 16.70 4.59 19.33
CA ASP A 282 17.40 3.35 18.96
C ASP A 282 17.62 2.45 20.20
N GLU A 283 17.98 3.02 21.34
CA GLU A 283 18.14 2.26 22.58
C GLU A 283 16.80 1.74 23.09
N GLY A 284 15.77 2.60 23.11
CA GLY A 284 14.43 2.20 23.54
C GLY A 284 13.83 1.09 22.69
N MET A 285 13.93 1.19 21.36
CA MET A 285 13.44 0.16 20.44
C MET A 285 14.22 -1.16 20.58
N ALA A 286 15.54 -1.09 20.76
CA ALA A 286 16.35 -2.28 21.02
C ALA A 286 16.06 -2.91 22.39
N ALA A 287 15.68 -2.11 23.40
CA ALA A 287 15.23 -2.61 24.69
C ALA A 287 13.92 -3.38 24.55
N LEU A 288 12.93 -2.83 23.82
CA LEU A 288 11.66 -3.49 23.54
C LEU A 288 11.83 -4.85 22.85
N GLU A 289 12.70 -4.93 21.84
CA GLU A 289 12.97 -6.17 21.10
C GLU A 289 13.55 -7.28 21.97
N ARG A 290 14.26 -6.94 23.05
CA ARG A 290 14.85 -7.91 23.98
C ARG A 290 13.87 -8.45 25.01
N LEU A 291 12.71 -7.80 25.20
CA LEU A 291 11.74 -8.22 26.22
C LEU A 291 10.98 -9.47 25.79
N ASP A 292 10.33 -9.42 24.63
CA ASP A 292 9.49 -10.49 24.09
C ASP A 292 9.03 -10.19 22.64
N ASP A 293 8.28 -11.13 22.05
CA ASP A 293 7.73 -11.01 20.69
C ASP A 293 6.80 -9.79 20.50
N VAL A 294 6.07 -9.37 21.53
CA VAL A 294 5.16 -8.21 21.46
C VAL A 294 5.95 -6.91 21.50
N GLY A 295 7.00 -6.82 22.32
CA GLY A 295 7.97 -5.74 22.31
C GLY A 295 8.67 -5.60 20.95
N GLY A 296 9.10 -6.72 20.37
CA GLY A 296 9.61 -6.75 18.99
C GLY A 296 8.59 -6.28 17.95
N GLN A 297 7.31 -6.69 18.10
CA GLN A 297 6.23 -6.21 17.23
C GLN A 297 5.99 -4.70 17.38
N LEU A 298 6.07 -4.15 18.60
CA LEU A 298 5.94 -2.71 18.85
C LEU A 298 7.07 -1.91 18.19
N SER A 299 8.33 -2.33 18.37
CA SER A 299 9.48 -1.72 17.71
C SER A 299 9.28 -1.70 16.19
N PHE A 300 8.98 -2.85 15.60
CA PHE A 300 8.74 -2.96 14.16
C PHE A 300 7.59 -2.05 13.69
N THR A 301 6.50 -2.01 14.46
CA THR A 301 5.32 -1.20 14.12
C THR A 301 5.64 0.27 14.20
N PHE A 302 6.34 0.74 15.24
CA PHE A 302 6.78 2.13 15.40
C PHE A 302 7.51 2.61 14.14
N TRP A 303 8.56 1.89 13.73
CA TRP A 303 9.31 2.24 12.54
C TRP A 303 8.43 2.25 11.30
N SER A 304 7.52 1.29 11.17
CA SER A 304 6.62 1.19 10.01
C SER A 304 5.60 2.35 9.94
N VAL A 305 5.10 2.82 11.08
CA VAL A 305 4.06 3.86 11.14
C VAL A 305 4.59 5.28 11.25
N VAL A 306 5.84 5.52 11.69
CA VAL A 306 6.40 6.88 11.86
C VAL A 306 6.33 7.73 10.58
N GLY A 307 6.45 7.10 9.41
CA GLY A 307 6.29 7.77 8.12
C GLY A 307 4.84 7.84 7.61
N SER A 308 3.84 7.51 8.44
CA SER A 308 2.44 7.31 8.06
C SER A 308 1.41 7.91 9.04
N VAL A 309 1.85 8.35 10.23
CA VAL A 309 1.01 9.05 11.20
C VAL A 309 0.61 10.42 10.65
N TYR A 310 -0.63 10.84 10.94
CA TYR A 310 -1.05 12.22 10.70
C TYR A 310 -0.56 13.10 11.84
N TYR A 311 0.47 13.90 11.55
CA TYR A 311 1.06 14.83 12.49
C TYR A 311 0.36 16.19 12.44
N GLU A 312 -0.79 16.27 13.10
CA GLU A 312 -1.58 17.50 13.18
C GLU A 312 -0.75 18.69 13.64
N GLU A 313 0.13 18.50 14.64
CA GLU A 313 0.99 19.54 15.17
C GLU A 313 2.00 20.08 14.14
N LEU A 314 2.41 19.25 13.17
CA LEU A 314 3.28 19.68 12.08
C LEU A 314 2.49 20.39 10.99
N PHE A 315 1.32 19.88 10.61
CA PHE A 315 0.50 20.47 9.55
C PHE A 315 -0.20 21.76 9.98
N ALA A 316 -0.49 21.92 11.27
CA ALA A 316 -1.07 23.13 11.83
C ALA A 316 -0.11 24.33 11.83
N LEU A 317 1.20 24.11 11.64
CA LEU A 317 2.19 25.19 11.52
C LEU A 317 1.99 26.02 10.24
N ALA A 318 1.43 25.41 9.20
CA ALA A 318 1.18 26.07 7.92
C ALA A 318 -0.18 26.80 7.98
N GLU A 319 -0.15 28.08 8.30
CA GLU A 319 -1.32 28.98 8.29
C GLU A 319 -1.75 29.32 6.85
N THR A 320 -2.35 28.34 6.17
CA THR A 320 -2.79 28.48 4.78
C THR A 320 -4.05 27.69 4.51
N ASP A 321 -4.94 28.22 3.66
CA ASP A 321 -6.13 27.53 3.17
C ASP A 321 -5.81 26.53 2.04
N SER A 322 -4.61 26.61 1.47
CA SER A 322 -4.17 25.71 0.41
C SER A 322 -3.83 24.33 0.96
N PHE A 323 -4.61 23.31 0.59
CA PHE A 323 -4.35 21.92 0.97
C PHE A 323 -2.93 21.48 0.62
N ALA A 324 -2.49 21.81 -0.60
CA ALA A 324 -1.18 21.44 -1.11
C ALA A 324 -0.06 22.10 -0.31
N ASP A 325 -0.18 23.38 0.04
CA ASP A 325 0.84 24.08 0.82
C ASP A 325 0.87 23.60 2.28
N ARG A 326 -0.30 23.33 2.88
CA ARG A 326 -0.41 22.83 4.26
C ARG A 326 0.23 21.46 4.47
N HIS A 327 0.09 20.54 3.51
CA HIS A 327 0.53 19.15 3.69
C HIS A 327 1.74 18.76 2.85
N TYR A 328 1.98 19.46 1.74
CA TYR A 328 3.00 19.12 0.76
C TYR A 328 3.79 20.35 0.29
N GLY A 329 3.68 21.49 0.97
CA GLY A 329 4.48 22.69 0.68
C GLY A 329 5.96 22.45 0.94
N ASP A 330 6.82 23.25 0.31
CA ASP A 330 8.28 23.06 0.35
C ASP A 330 8.85 23.08 1.78
N GLU A 331 8.31 23.94 2.64
CA GLU A 331 8.74 24.06 4.03
C GLU A 331 8.26 22.91 4.91
N VAL A 332 7.01 22.46 4.69
CA VAL A 332 6.45 21.27 5.34
C VAL A 332 7.24 20.03 4.95
N GLN A 333 7.61 19.90 3.68
CA GLN A 333 8.50 18.85 3.19
C GLN A 333 9.87 18.89 3.87
N GLN A 334 10.50 20.06 3.92
CA GLN A 334 11.82 20.23 4.55
C GLN A 334 11.79 19.86 6.03
N LEU A 335 10.78 20.33 6.78
CA LEU A 335 10.62 20.02 8.20
C LEU A 335 10.36 18.53 8.43
N TYR A 336 9.51 17.91 7.61
CA TYR A 336 9.22 16.47 7.68
C TYR A 336 10.46 15.61 7.36
N ILE A 337 11.26 16.01 6.37
CA ILE A 337 12.55 15.36 6.04
C ILE A 337 13.55 15.51 7.18
N ALA A 338 13.65 16.69 7.78
CA ALA A 338 14.50 16.93 8.93
C ALA A 338 14.08 16.04 10.12
N TYR A 339 12.78 15.93 10.36
CA TYR A 339 12.21 15.03 11.37
C TYR A 339 12.61 13.57 11.12
N LEU A 340 12.30 13.01 9.95
CA LEU A 340 12.64 11.62 9.64
C LEU A 340 14.16 11.36 9.64
N SER A 341 14.96 12.34 9.22
CA SER A 341 16.43 12.27 9.26
C SER A 341 17.01 12.30 10.68
N SER A 342 16.22 12.75 11.66
CA SER A 342 16.61 12.84 13.06
C SER A 342 16.33 11.56 13.84
N LEU A 343 15.55 10.61 13.33
CA LEU A 343 15.02 9.50 14.14
C LEU A 343 16.11 8.65 14.82
N HIS A 344 17.25 8.43 14.16
CA HIS A 344 18.41 7.72 14.72
C HIS A 344 19.41 8.64 15.42
N ARG A 345 18.96 9.78 15.95
CA ARG A 345 19.79 10.73 16.69
C ARG A 345 19.22 10.91 18.10
N ASN A 346 20.11 10.96 19.09
CA ASN A 346 19.78 11.41 20.43
C ASN A 346 19.41 12.91 20.37
N LEU A 347 18.15 13.25 20.62
CA LEU A 347 17.68 14.64 20.50
C LEU A 347 18.24 15.56 21.59
N ALA A 348 18.57 15.04 22.77
CA ALA A 348 19.16 15.82 23.85
C ALA A 348 20.58 16.27 23.49
N GLU A 349 21.34 15.39 22.83
CA GLU A 349 22.72 15.67 22.40
C GLU A 349 22.80 16.36 21.04
N TYR A 350 21.78 16.19 20.20
CA TYR A 350 21.82 16.70 18.84
C TYR A 350 21.76 18.22 18.80
N ARG A 351 22.81 18.81 18.21
CA ARG A 351 22.91 20.25 17.96
C ARG A 351 22.11 20.63 16.71
N PHE A 352 20.87 21.02 16.92
CA PHE A 352 20.06 21.62 15.87
C PHE A 352 20.63 22.98 15.47
N GLN A 353 20.74 23.19 14.16
CA GLN A 353 20.80 24.55 13.61
C GLN A 353 19.36 25.08 13.55
N GLY A 354 19.16 26.35 13.89
CA GLY A 354 17.84 26.95 13.75
C GLY A 354 17.38 26.88 12.29
N LEU A 355 16.13 26.48 12.08
CA LEU A 355 15.56 26.34 10.73
C LEU A 355 14.82 27.62 10.38
N HIS A 356 15.24 28.30 9.32
CA HIS A 356 14.51 29.45 8.79
C HIS A 356 13.64 28.99 7.63
N LEU A 357 12.32 28.99 7.85
CA LEU A 357 11.32 28.57 6.88
C LEU A 357 10.45 29.79 6.55
N PRO A 358 10.48 30.32 5.31
CA PRO A 358 9.86 31.61 4.97
C PRO A 358 8.38 31.79 5.40
N MET A 359 7.53 30.78 5.22
CA MET A 359 6.13 30.77 5.63
C MET A 359 5.93 30.33 7.08
N LEU A 360 6.71 29.36 7.57
CA LEU A 360 6.54 28.81 8.93
C LEU A 360 7.30 29.64 10.01
N GLY A 361 8.14 30.57 9.58
CA GLY A 361 8.99 31.40 10.42
C GLY A 361 10.29 30.73 10.88
N TYR A 362 10.93 31.34 11.87
CA TYR A 362 12.15 30.80 12.47
C TYR A 362 11.83 29.77 13.56
N PHE A 363 12.44 28.59 13.43
CA PHE A 363 12.41 27.53 14.43
C PHE A 363 13.75 27.50 15.17
N PRO A 364 13.83 28.05 16.39
CA PRO A 364 15.04 27.90 17.19
C PRO A 364 15.31 26.41 17.49
N PRO A 365 16.57 26.06 17.82
CA PRO A 365 16.96 24.69 18.16
C PRO A 365 16.03 24.00 19.17
N GLU A 366 15.66 24.70 20.24
CA GLU A 366 14.77 24.17 21.30
C GLU A 366 13.37 23.85 20.78
N ARG A 367 12.74 24.79 20.06
CA ARG A 367 11.41 24.58 19.46
C ARG A 367 11.42 23.41 18.48
N THR A 368 12.50 23.25 17.72
CA THR A 368 12.66 22.11 16.79
C THR A 368 12.75 20.78 17.55
N ARG A 369 13.53 20.76 18.64
CA ARG A 369 13.67 19.58 19.52
C ARG A 369 12.34 19.20 20.15
N GLU A 370 11.61 20.16 20.70
CA GLU A 370 10.29 19.96 21.32
C GLU A 370 9.28 19.41 20.31
N LEU A 371 9.23 19.99 19.10
CA LEU A 371 8.38 19.48 18.03
C LEU A 371 8.74 18.03 17.72
N PHE A 372 10.02 17.70 17.48
CA PHE A 372 10.41 16.35 17.11
C PHE A 372 10.15 15.32 18.22
N ARG A 373 10.35 15.70 19.49
CA ARG A 373 9.93 14.89 20.65
C ARG A 373 8.43 14.59 20.60
N ALA A 374 7.61 15.61 20.35
CA ALA A 374 6.16 15.45 20.24
C ALA A 374 5.79 14.50 19.08
N LEU A 375 6.39 14.66 17.90
CA LEU A 375 6.15 13.78 16.75
C LEU A 375 6.57 12.32 17.04
N ARG A 376 7.69 12.10 17.74
CA ARG A 376 8.12 10.75 18.18
C ARG A 376 7.13 10.13 19.15
N ARG A 377 6.64 10.89 20.15
CA ARG A 377 5.58 10.42 21.07
C ARG A 377 4.29 10.07 20.33
N ARG A 378 3.88 10.87 19.35
CA ARG A 378 2.72 10.56 18.50
C ARG A 378 2.89 9.27 17.70
N ALA A 379 4.09 9.02 17.18
CA ALA A 379 4.40 7.76 16.50
C ALA A 379 4.35 6.55 17.45
N TRP A 380 4.82 6.72 18.70
CA TRP A 380 4.72 5.70 19.74
C TRP A 380 3.27 5.38 20.12
N GLU A 381 2.47 6.40 20.42
CA GLU A 381 1.03 6.25 20.68
C GLU A 381 0.33 5.52 19.53
N ALA A 382 0.68 5.86 18.29
CA ALA A 382 0.14 5.21 17.11
C ALA A 382 0.57 3.73 17.01
N ALA A 383 1.82 3.41 17.34
CA ALA A 383 2.33 2.04 17.34
C ALA A 383 1.60 1.15 18.36
N ILE A 384 1.41 1.65 19.59
CA ILE A 384 0.63 0.94 20.63
C ILE A 384 -0.78 0.66 20.13
N ARG A 385 -1.48 1.67 19.62
CA ARG A 385 -2.85 1.51 19.13
C ARG A 385 -2.93 0.55 17.95
N TYR A 386 -1.95 0.59 17.04
CA TYR A 386 -1.88 -0.31 15.91
C TYR A 386 -1.70 -1.78 16.34
N VAL A 387 -0.80 -2.03 17.30
CA VAL A 387 -0.61 -3.37 17.88
C VAL A 387 -1.85 -3.81 18.64
N ALA A 388 -2.47 -2.95 19.44
CA ALA A 388 -3.72 -3.25 20.16
C ALA A 388 -4.86 -3.63 19.21
N ILE A 389 -5.05 -2.91 18.10
CA ILE A 389 -6.03 -3.28 17.05
C ILE A 389 -5.73 -4.69 16.52
N SER A 390 -4.47 -4.98 16.24
CA SER A 390 -4.04 -6.25 15.65
C SER A 390 -4.20 -7.43 16.62
N LEU A 391 -3.94 -7.23 17.91
CA LEU A 391 -4.19 -8.22 18.97
C LEU A 391 -5.70 -8.46 19.13
N THR A 392 -6.47 -7.38 19.26
CA THR A 392 -7.93 -7.46 19.43
C THR A 392 -8.61 -8.27 18.31
N ASP A 393 -8.32 -7.93 17.05
CA ASP A 393 -8.97 -8.59 15.92
C ASP A 393 -8.49 -10.04 15.75
N ARG A 394 -7.26 -10.36 16.16
CA ARG A 394 -6.72 -11.73 16.17
C ARG A 394 -7.38 -12.58 17.25
N ASP A 395 -7.51 -12.04 18.46
CA ASP A 395 -8.12 -12.75 19.61
C ASP A 395 -9.60 -13.07 19.36
N LEU A 396 -10.29 -12.19 18.63
CA LEU A 396 -11.70 -12.35 18.31
C LEU A 396 -11.95 -13.08 16.99
N ASP A 397 -10.94 -13.21 16.13
CA ASP A 397 -11.04 -13.76 14.76
C ASP A 397 -12.27 -13.26 14.00
N VAL A 398 -12.49 -11.94 14.05
CA VAL A 398 -13.74 -11.28 13.64
C VAL A 398 -14.13 -11.63 12.21
N VAL A 399 -13.15 -11.66 11.30
CA VAL A 399 -13.39 -11.96 9.88
C VAL A 399 -14.00 -13.36 9.71
N ARG A 400 -13.44 -14.36 10.41
CA ARG A 400 -13.91 -15.75 10.32
C ARG A 400 -15.26 -15.96 11.01
N ARG A 401 -15.57 -15.15 12.04
CA ARG A 401 -16.89 -15.18 12.69
C ARG A 401 -17.99 -14.63 11.80
N ILE A 402 -17.71 -13.58 11.04
CA ILE A 402 -18.68 -12.97 10.12
C ILE A 402 -18.82 -13.84 8.86
N ASP A 403 -17.69 -14.32 8.34
CA ASP A 403 -17.65 -15.14 7.13
C ASP A 403 -16.65 -16.28 7.26
N GLY A 404 -17.11 -17.38 7.83
CA GLY A 404 -16.31 -18.59 8.06
C GLY A 404 -15.97 -19.34 6.78
N ASP A 405 -16.64 -19.04 5.67
CA ASP A 405 -16.51 -19.70 4.37
C ASP A 405 -15.50 -18.98 3.46
N ALA A 406 -15.33 -17.66 3.62
CA ALA A 406 -14.39 -16.88 2.84
C ALA A 406 -12.94 -17.41 2.94
N ILE A 407 -12.22 -17.35 1.82
CA ILE A 407 -10.78 -17.55 1.78
C ILE A 407 -10.13 -16.23 2.15
N LYS A 408 -9.52 -16.18 3.33
CA LYS A 408 -8.85 -14.99 3.83
C LYS A 408 -7.53 -14.76 3.09
N LEU A 409 -7.42 -13.61 2.46
CA LEU A 409 -6.23 -13.13 1.81
C LEU A 409 -5.48 -12.15 2.72
N THR A 410 -4.19 -12.03 2.47
CA THR A 410 -3.28 -11.18 3.25
C THR A 410 -2.13 -10.70 2.37
N ILE A 411 -1.56 -9.55 2.68
CA ILE A 411 -0.32 -9.08 2.04
C ILE A 411 0.93 -9.80 2.57
N HIS A 412 0.81 -10.63 3.60
CA HIS A 412 1.87 -11.53 4.08
C HIS A 412 1.29 -12.88 4.43
N GLY A 413 1.80 -13.95 3.82
CA GLY A 413 1.31 -15.31 4.07
C GLY A 413 1.41 -15.69 5.55
N LYS A 414 0.30 -16.15 6.12
CA LYS A 414 0.17 -16.67 7.48
C LYS A 414 -0.56 -18.01 7.44
N LYS A 415 -0.45 -18.80 8.50
CA LYS A 415 -1.20 -20.05 8.63
C LYS A 415 -2.70 -19.79 8.47
N GLY A 416 -3.34 -20.52 7.56
CA GLY A 416 -4.77 -20.39 7.24
C GLY A 416 -5.12 -19.21 6.33
N GLU A 417 -4.14 -18.49 5.77
CA GLU A 417 -4.35 -17.35 4.88
C GLU A 417 -3.52 -17.48 3.59
N VAL A 418 -4.01 -16.91 2.49
CA VAL A 418 -3.27 -16.90 1.21
C VAL A 418 -2.63 -15.52 0.99
N HIS A 419 -1.33 -15.49 0.72
CA HIS A 419 -0.62 -14.26 0.38
C HIS A 419 -1.06 -13.77 -1.00
N PHE A 420 -1.68 -12.60 -1.08
CA PHE A 420 -2.03 -11.90 -2.31
C PHE A 420 -1.01 -10.80 -2.65
N LEU A 421 -0.54 -10.81 -3.90
CA LEU A 421 0.37 -9.85 -4.50
C LEU A 421 -0.43 -8.64 -5.02
N SER A 422 -0.68 -7.69 -4.12
CA SER A 422 -1.42 -6.44 -4.45
C SER A 422 -0.66 -5.48 -5.38
N ALA A 423 0.66 -5.65 -5.49
CA ALA A 423 1.54 -4.92 -6.40
C ALA A 423 2.18 -5.86 -7.44
N THR A 424 3.18 -5.35 -8.19
CA THR A 424 3.96 -6.18 -9.11
C THR A 424 4.85 -7.19 -8.37
N LYS A 425 5.34 -8.21 -9.07
CA LYS A 425 6.28 -9.19 -8.48
C LYS A 425 7.57 -8.53 -7.96
N GLN A 426 8.03 -7.47 -8.61
CA GLN A 426 9.23 -6.73 -8.23
C GLN A 426 9.00 -5.83 -7.02
N ASP A 427 7.75 -5.41 -6.79
CA ASP A 427 7.35 -4.51 -5.73
C ASP A 427 6.48 -5.21 -4.66
N VAL A 428 6.66 -6.51 -4.46
CA VAL A 428 5.82 -7.35 -3.56
C VAL A 428 5.68 -6.80 -2.14
N ASN A 429 6.68 -6.06 -1.66
CA ASN A 429 6.70 -5.49 -0.30
C ASN A 429 6.03 -4.11 -0.22
N MET A 430 5.50 -3.60 -1.33
CA MET A 430 4.79 -2.34 -1.39
C MET A 430 3.28 -2.56 -1.49
N THR A 431 2.54 -1.70 -0.80
CA THR A 431 1.09 -1.57 -0.98
C THR A 431 0.79 -0.20 -1.57
N ALA A 432 -0.23 -0.14 -2.43
CA ALA A 432 -0.58 1.05 -3.20
C ALA A 432 -0.68 2.32 -2.33
N GLN A 433 -1.36 2.18 -1.19
CA GLN A 433 -1.61 3.24 -0.23
C GLN A 433 -0.34 3.92 0.30
N HIS A 434 0.82 3.26 0.27
CA HIS A 434 2.09 3.80 0.79
C HIS A 434 3.02 4.30 -0.31
N CYS A 435 2.59 4.40 -1.56
CA CYS A 435 3.42 4.81 -2.68
C CYS A 435 2.64 5.58 -3.74
N CYS A 436 3.36 6.09 -4.73
CA CYS A 436 2.76 6.60 -5.96
C CYS A 436 2.88 5.54 -7.05
N GLY A 437 1.83 5.37 -7.86
CA GLY A 437 1.89 4.58 -9.08
C GLY A 437 2.71 5.26 -10.17
N GLY A 438 3.33 4.48 -11.04
CA GLY A 438 4.05 5.06 -12.18
C GLY A 438 4.25 4.10 -13.34
N VAL A 439 4.54 4.68 -14.50
CA VAL A 439 4.71 4.00 -15.78
C VAL A 439 6.16 4.16 -16.21
N ALA A 440 6.85 3.06 -16.42
CA ALA A 440 8.19 3.03 -16.99
C ALA A 440 8.17 2.30 -18.34
N ALA A 441 8.94 2.80 -19.31
CA ALA A 441 9.20 2.03 -20.53
C ALA A 441 10.06 0.80 -20.22
N SER A 442 9.77 -0.32 -20.88
CA SER A 442 10.56 -1.55 -20.89
C SER A 442 10.70 -2.07 -22.32
N ALA A 443 11.60 -3.01 -22.54
CA ALA A 443 11.72 -3.70 -23.84
C ALA A 443 10.42 -4.41 -24.25
N GLU A 444 9.59 -4.77 -23.27
CA GLU A 444 8.33 -5.48 -23.38
C GLU A 444 7.10 -4.54 -23.39
N GLY A 445 7.28 -3.21 -23.44
CA GLY A 445 6.17 -2.24 -23.41
C GLY A 445 6.21 -1.32 -22.19
N ALA A 446 5.10 -1.15 -21.48
CA ALA A 446 5.06 -0.41 -20.22
C ALA A 446 5.11 -1.34 -19.02
N LYS A 447 5.89 -0.92 -18.02
CA LYS A 447 5.91 -1.52 -16.70
C LYS A 447 5.29 -0.56 -15.69
N LEU A 448 4.23 -1.03 -15.04
CA LEU A 448 3.70 -0.37 -13.85
C LEU A 448 4.65 -0.59 -12.67
N THR A 449 4.88 0.47 -11.88
CA THR A 449 5.86 0.48 -10.78
C THR A 449 5.24 1.07 -9.51
N PHE A 450 5.73 0.64 -8.35
CA PHE A 450 5.30 1.11 -7.04
C PHE A 450 6.51 1.68 -6.29
N ARG A 451 6.56 3.00 -6.10
CA ARG A 451 7.70 3.68 -5.45
C ARG A 451 7.22 4.85 -4.60
N TYR A 452 7.94 5.13 -3.52
CA TYR A 452 7.72 6.37 -2.77
C TYR A 452 7.96 7.58 -3.67
N ARG A 453 7.20 8.66 -3.47
CA ARG A 453 7.42 9.95 -4.13
C ARG A 453 8.89 10.37 -4.13
N LEU A 454 9.57 10.29 -2.97
CA LEU A 454 10.98 10.64 -2.83
C LEU A 454 11.88 9.90 -3.82
N GLU A 455 11.62 8.62 -4.07
CA GLU A 455 12.39 7.85 -5.03
C GLU A 455 12.13 8.31 -6.45
N ARG A 456 10.86 8.53 -6.79
CA ARG A 456 10.43 8.96 -8.13
C ARG A 456 11.03 10.30 -8.51
N GLU A 457 10.86 11.30 -7.65
CA GLU A 457 11.40 12.65 -7.89
C GLU A 457 12.94 12.63 -7.94
N SER A 458 13.58 11.78 -7.12
CA SER A 458 15.04 11.59 -7.20
C SER A 458 15.55 10.92 -8.46
N LEU A 459 14.67 10.24 -9.20
CA LEU A 459 14.97 9.62 -10.49
C LEU A 459 14.64 10.54 -11.66
N GLY A 460 14.18 11.78 -11.41
CA GLY A 460 13.78 12.66 -12.50
C GLY A 460 12.42 12.31 -13.10
N GLU A 461 11.62 11.44 -12.45
CA GLU A 461 10.34 11.00 -13.01
C GLU A 461 9.34 12.16 -13.10
N VAL A 462 8.58 12.17 -14.20
CA VAL A 462 7.67 13.24 -14.58
C VAL A 462 6.31 13.04 -13.89
N PRO A 463 5.83 13.99 -13.07
CA PRO A 463 4.48 13.92 -12.52
C PRO A 463 3.45 14.07 -13.64
N VAL A 464 2.43 13.22 -13.65
CA VAL A 464 1.30 13.33 -14.58
C VAL A 464 0.08 13.83 -13.83
N LEU A 465 -0.36 15.04 -14.16
CA LEU A 465 -1.51 15.72 -13.57
C LEU A 465 -2.71 15.61 -14.51
N ILE A 466 -3.90 15.81 -13.94
CA ILE A 466 -5.11 16.04 -14.73
C ILE A 466 -5.12 17.50 -15.22
N GLU A 467 -5.53 17.72 -16.45
CA GLU A 467 -5.79 19.08 -16.98
C GLU A 467 -6.78 19.83 -16.10
N ARG A 468 -6.69 21.16 -16.09
CA ARG A 468 -7.58 21.99 -15.26
C ARG A 468 -9.01 21.85 -15.75
N LEU A 469 -9.91 21.44 -14.86
CA LEU A 469 -11.33 21.30 -15.14
C LEU A 469 -12.09 22.46 -14.46
N PRO A 470 -13.17 22.98 -15.07
CA PRO A 470 -14.09 23.88 -14.38
C PRO A 470 -14.69 23.19 -13.14
N ASP A 471 -14.74 23.91 -12.02
CA ASP A 471 -15.30 23.37 -10.78
C ASP A 471 -16.82 23.53 -10.73
N THR A 472 -17.53 22.76 -11.55
CA THR A 472 -19.00 22.72 -11.61
C THR A 472 -19.54 21.35 -11.22
N ALA A 473 -20.84 21.27 -10.87
CA ALA A 473 -21.50 20.02 -10.55
C ALA A 473 -21.32 18.95 -11.65
N PHE A 474 -21.44 19.37 -12.92
CA PHE A 474 -21.23 18.49 -14.07
C PHE A 474 -19.84 17.85 -14.11
N TYR A 475 -18.77 18.63 -13.93
CA TYR A 475 -17.40 18.10 -13.98
C TYR A 475 -17.08 17.23 -12.76
N ARG A 476 -17.63 17.57 -11.58
CA ARG A 476 -17.51 16.75 -10.36
C ARG A 476 -18.17 15.40 -10.53
N GLU A 477 -19.37 15.35 -11.12
CA GLU A 477 -20.11 14.12 -11.37
C GLU A 477 -19.45 13.30 -12.49
N LYS A 478 -19.15 13.91 -13.64
CA LYS A 478 -18.57 13.22 -14.80
C LYS A 478 -17.19 12.62 -14.51
N TYR A 479 -16.32 13.35 -13.82
CA TYR A 479 -14.92 12.97 -13.66
C TYR A 479 -14.55 12.50 -12.25
N GLY A 480 -15.46 12.62 -11.27
CA GLY A 480 -15.31 12.07 -9.93
C GLY A 480 -13.92 12.20 -9.33
N ALA A 481 -13.23 11.07 -9.16
CA ALA A 481 -11.88 11.02 -8.58
C ALA A 481 -10.85 11.82 -9.39
N LEU A 482 -10.96 11.90 -10.72
CA LEU A 482 -10.06 12.67 -11.57
C LEU A 482 -10.19 14.18 -11.31
N HIS A 483 -11.42 14.67 -11.12
CA HIS A 483 -11.66 16.06 -10.73
C HIS A 483 -11.08 16.34 -9.33
N ALA A 484 -11.26 15.42 -8.38
CA ALA A 484 -10.68 15.57 -7.05
C ALA A 484 -9.14 15.59 -7.07
N LEU A 485 -8.50 14.71 -7.85
CA LEU A 485 -7.04 14.72 -8.08
C LEU A 485 -6.56 16.06 -8.65
N GLN A 486 -7.28 16.58 -9.65
CA GLN A 486 -7.01 17.88 -10.26
C GLN A 486 -7.04 19.02 -9.23
N LYS A 487 -8.07 19.07 -8.39
CA LYS A 487 -8.25 20.13 -7.38
C LYS A 487 -7.13 20.16 -6.34
N LEU A 488 -6.49 19.01 -6.08
CA LEU A 488 -5.38 18.90 -5.13
C LEU A 488 -3.99 19.04 -5.79
N ASP A 489 -3.93 19.21 -7.12
CA ASP A 489 -2.70 19.04 -7.91
C ASP A 489 -1.95 17.74 -7.54
N GLN A 490 -2.72 16.69 -7.25
CA GLN A 490 -2.19 15.36 -6.98
C GLN A 490 -1.92 14.65 -8.31
N PRO A 491 -0.71 14.10 -8.53
CA PRO A 491 -0.45 13.30 -9.70
C PRO A 491 -1.25 11.99 -9.67
N ILE A 492 -1.87 11.65 -10.79
CA ILE A 492 -2.48 10.33 -10.98
C ILE A 492 -1.42 9.27 -11.20
N CYS A 493 -0.24 9.63 -11.72
CA CYS A 493 0.93 8.77 -11.77
C CYS A 493 2.21 9.58 -11.97
N TYR A 494 3.34 8.88 -11.97
CA TYR A 494 4.62 9.38 -12.48
C TYR A 494 5.04 8.60 -13.71
N ALA A 495 5.70 9.24 -14.66
CA ALA A 495 6.25 8.62 -15.86
C ALA A 495 7.79 8.67 -15.85
N SER A 496 8.45 7.62 -16.32
CA SER A 496 9.92 7.59 -16.38
C SER A 496 10.52 8.57 -17.39
N ALA A 497 9.72 9.10 -18.32
CA ALA A 497 10.13 10.06 -19.33
C ALA A 497 8.94 10.93 -19.75
N ALA A 498 9.20 12.17 -20.18
CA ALA A 498 8.14 13.12 -20.54
C ALA A 498 7.37 12.68 -21.78
N GLU A 499 8.03 12.05 -22.75
CA GLU A 499 7.46 11.59 -24.01
C GLU A 499 6.39 10.50 -23.80
N LEU A 500 6.55 9.71 -22.73
CA LEU A 500 5.56 8.69 -22.35
C LEU A 500 4.24 9.33 -21.95
N ALA A 501 4.31 10.42 -21.18
CA ALA A 501 3.14 11.14 -20.71
C ALA A 501 2.61 12.10 -21.79
N GLY A 502 3.47 12.95 -22.35
CA GLY A 502 3.13 14.09 -23.19
C GLY A 502 2.45 13.74 -24.52
N ASN A 503 2.73 12.56 -25.07
CA ASN A 503 2.09 12.13 -26.32
C ASN A 503 0.73 11.44 -26.09
N GLY A 504 0.27 11.27 -24.84
CA GLY A 504 -0.94 10.51 -24.54
C GLY A 504 -0.84 9.04 -24.98
N LEU A 505 0.37 8.47 -25.01
CA LEU A 505 0.60 7.11 -25.50
C LEU A 505 0.80 6.08 -24.38
N MET A 506 0.68 6.47 -23.10
CA MET A 506 0.83 5.52 -21.98
C MET A 506 -0.09 4.30 -22.14
N HIS A 507 -1.32 4.48 -22.64
CA HIS A 507 -2.26 3.39 -22.87
C HIS A 507 -1.77 2.38 -23.93
N THR A 508 -1.07 2.86 -24.98
CA THR A 508 -0.55 1.97 -26.04
C THR A 508 0.49 1.00 -25.51
N LEU A 509 1.20 1.39 -24.45
CA LEU A 509 2.21 0.54 -23.84
C LEU A 509 1.62 -0.53 -22.93
N LEU A 510 0.36 -0.38 -22.49
CA LEU A 510 -0.39 -1.45 -21.82
C LEU A 510 -0.88 -2.52 -22.81
N LEU A 511 -1.02 -2.16 -24.09
CA LEU A 511 -1.45 -3.06 -25.17
C LEU A 511 -0.28 -3.79 -25.86
N ARG A 512 0.94 -3.25 -25.73
CA ARG A 512 2.15 -3.88 -26.30
C ARG A 512 2.62 -4.97 -25.33
N LYS A 513 2.54 -6.21 -25.81
CA LYS A 513 3.05 -7.41 -25.14
C LYS A 513 4.58 -7.37 -25.00
N GLY A 514 5.05 -7.85 -23.86
CA GLY A 514 6.17 -8.78 -23.78
C GLY A 514 5.63 -10.19 -23.86
#